data_AF-A0AA86PMJ8-F1
#
_entry.id   AF-A0AA86PMJ8-F1
#
_cell.length_a   1.000
_cell.length_b   1.000
_cell.length_c   1.000
_cell.angle_alpha   90.00
_cell.angle_beta   90.00
_cell.angle_gamma   90.00
#
_symmetry.space_group_name_H-M   'P 1'
#
loop_
_entity.id
_entity.type
_entity.pdbx_description
1 polymer ?
#
loop_
_entity_poly.entity_id
_entity_poly.type
_entity_poly.pdbx_seq_one_letter_code
_entity_poly.pdbx_strand_id
1 'polypeptide(L)'
;MLNTFFQAIQHNDIEFVTQNIGKFKDMQDNQGNTGLMVAAYMGRTDIVEILKSSQIQKQNKNGFTALMSAASTGNDQIVKILLDEVNLRASNGTTALMCAAQIGSVKCCQLLQKEIGLKNLNGVTALHLAMAQGHHCLINILIDELEIQKKHKKKPKNQKTKNTTTTNKKNKKNPNQNHPTQNKLRHRIANMFDDCGNQQLIQVY
;
A
#
# COMPACT_ATOMS: atom_id res chain seq x y z
N MET A 1 2.17 -4.57 -34.82
CA MET A 1 1.80 -5.69 -33.93
C MET A 1 2.04 -5.40 -32.45
N LEU A 2 3.20 -4.88 -32.02
CA LEU A 2 3.39 -4.48 -30.61
C LEU A 2 2.41 -3.36 -30.19
N ASN A 3 2.21 -2.36 -31.06
CA ASN A 3 1.33 -1.23 -30.76
C ASN A 3 -0.14 -1.63 -30.65
N THR A 4 -0.59 -2.67 -31.37
CA THR A 4 -2.01 -3.01 -31.49
C THR A 4 -2.57 -3.68 -30.24
N PHE A 5 -1.81 -4.52 -29.53
CA PHE A 5 -2.29 -5.19 -28.32
C PHE A 5 -2.45 -4.22 -27.14
N PHE A 6 -1.44 -3.36 -26.92
CA PHE A 6 -1.53 -2.34 -25.87
C PHE A 6 -2.58 -1.27 -26.18
N GLN A 7 -2.77 -0.90 -27.45
CA GLN A 7 -3.87 -0.04 -27.87
C GLN A 7 -5.24 -0.67 -27.58
N ALA A 8 -5.42 -1.97 -27.82
CA ALA A 8 -6.67 -2.66 -27.48
C ALA A 8 -6.97 -2.57 -25.98
N ILE A 9 -5.97 -2.77 -25.12
CA ILE A 9 -6.12 -2.62 -23.66
C ILE A 9 -6.48 -1.17 -23.29
N GLN A 10 -5.81 -0.19 -23.88
CA GLN A 10 -6.08 1.24 -23.63
C GLN A 10 -7.52 1.62 -23.98
N HIS A 11 -8.03 1.14 -25.12
CA HIS A 11 -9.40 1.37 -25.58
C HIS A 11 -10.44 0.43 -24.94
N ASN A 12 -10.04 -0.43 -24.01
CA ASN A 12 -10.91 -1.41 -23.37
C ASN A 12 -11.58 -2.41 -24.34
N ASP A 13 -10.85 -2.82 -25.38
CA ASP A 13 -11.30 -3.83 -26.33
C ASP A 13 -11.11 -5.24 -25.73
N ILE A 14 -12.10 -5.65 -24.94
CA ILE A 14 -12.11 -6.93 -24.21
C ILE A 14 -12.09 -8.12 -25.16
N GLU A 15 -12.81 -8.03 -26.29
CA GLU A 15 -12.94 -9.12 -27.25
C GLU A 15 -11.59 -9.42 -27.91
N PHE A 16 -10.93 -8.39 -28.43
CA PHE A 16 -9.61 -8.55 -29.04
C PHE A 16 -8.60 -9.12 -28.05
N VAL A 17 -8.59 -8.61 -26.81
CA VAL A 17 -7.67 -9.10 -25.77
C VAL A 17 -7.94 -10.57 -25.44
N THR A 18 -9.20 -10.96 -25.29
CA THR A 18 -9.59 -12.34 -24.97
C THR A 18 -9.18 -13.31 -26.08
N GLN A 19 -9.46 -12.96 -27.34
CA GLN A 19 -9.12 -13.80 -28.49
C GLN A 19 -7.61 -13.97 -28.69
N ASN A 20 -6.81 -13.01 -28.22
CA ASN A 20 -5.36 -12.98 -28.47
C ASN A 20 -4.49 -13.18 -27.23
N ILE A 21 -5.05 -13.56 -26.08
CA ILE A 21 -4.31 -13.70 -24.82
C ILE A 21 -3.10 -14.65 -24.94
N GLY A 22 -3.28 -15.80 -25.60
CA GLY A 22 -2.20 -16.78 -25.78
C GLY A 22 -1.04 -16.26 -26.63
N LYS A 23 -1.34 -15.44 -27.65
CA LYS A 23 -0.35 -14.83 -28.55
C LYS A 23 0.49 -13.76 -27.84
N PHE A 24 -0.10 -13.04 -26.89
CA PHE A 24 0.51 -11.89 -26.24
C PHE A 24 0.87 -12.10 -24.76
N LYS A 25 0.79 -13.34 -24.25
CA LYS A 25 1.06 -13.66 -22.83
C LYS A 25 2.42 -13.19 -22.33
N ASP A 26 3.45 -13.19 -23.19
CA ASP A 26 4.82 -12.79 -22.88
C ASP A 26 5.22 -11.44 -23.49
N MET A 27 4.26 -10.74 -24.10
CA MET A 27 4.50 -9.44 -24.70
C MET A 27 4.72 -8.38 -23.62
N GLN A 28 5.73 -7.53 -23.86
CA GLN A 28 6.03 -6.35 -23.07
C GLN A 28 6.22 -5.14 -23.98
N ASP A 29 5.87 -3.95 -23.49
CA ASP A 29 6.18 -2.70 -24.18
C ASP A 29 7.67 -2.31 -24.03
N ASN A 30 8.05 -1.16 -24.58
CA ASN A 30 9.43 -0.68 -24.53
C ASN A 30 9.95 -0.40 -23.10
N GLN A 31 9.07 -0.25 -22.11
CA GLN A 31 9.40 -0.06 -20.70
C GLN A 31 9.35 -1.38 -19.91
N GLY A 32 9.02 -2.49 -20.57
CA GLY A 32 8.85 -3.80 -19.94
C GLY A 32 7.46 -4.00 -19.34
N ASN A 33 6.50 -3.10 -19.58
CA ASN A 33 5.15 -3.27 -19.03
C ASN A 33 4.43 -4.41 -19.74
N THR A 34 3.80 -5.28 -18.97
CA THR A 34 2.88 -6.30 -19.50
C THR A 34 1.49 -5.69 -19.75
N GLY A 35 0.64 -6.42 -20.47
CA GLY A 35 -0.76 -6.02 -20.64
C GLY A 35 -1.49 -5.84 -19.30
N LEU A 36 -1.23 -6.72 -18.33
CA LEU A 36 -1.81 -6.66 -16.98
C LEU A 36 -1.42 -5.38 -16.23
N MET A 37 -0.17 -4.93 -16.36
CA MET A 37 0.27 -3.66 -15.75
C MET A 37 -0.42 -2.46 -16.37
N VAL A 38 -0.57 -2.45 -17.70
CA VAL A 38 -1.27 -1.36 -18.42
C VAL A 38 -2.75 -1.37 -18.08
N ALA A 39 -3.40 -2.53 -18.05
CA ALA A 39 -4.80 -2.68 -17.68
C ALA A 39 -5.07 -2.23 -16.24
N ALA A 40 -4.19 -2.61 -15.30
CA ALA A 40 -4.26 -2.22 -13.90
C ALA A 40 -4.13 -0.70 -13.71
N TYR A 41 -3.18 -0.08 -14.41
CA TYR A 41 -3.01 1.37 -14.41
C TYR A 41 -4.24 2.09 -14.99
N MET A 42 -4.77 1.59 -16.12
CA MET A 42 -5.92 2.19 -16.82
C MET A 42 -7.28 1.87 -16.18
N GLY A 43 -7.31 1.08 -15.09
CA GLY A 43 -8.55 0.74 -14.41
C GLY A 43 -9.45 -0.24 -15.16
N ARG A 44 -8.90 -1.06 -16.07
CA ARG A 44 -9.68 -2.01 -16.88
C ARG A 44 -9.87 -3.34 -16.14
N THR A 45 -10.83 -3.37 -15.21
CA THR A 45 -11.06 -4.53 -14.32
C THR A 45 -11.25 -5.85 -15.07
N ASP A 46 -12.10 -5.90 -16.09
CA ASP A 46 -12.37 -7.14 -16.85
C ASP A 46 -11.10 -7.66 -17.54
N ILE A 47 -10.32 -6.75 -18.13
CA ILE A 47 -9.05 -7.08 -18.77
C ILE A 47 -8.02 -7.54 -17.73
N VAL A 48 -8.01 -6.95 -16.53
CA VAL A 48 -7.16 -7.44 -15.43
C VAL A 48 -7.51 -8.88 -15.09
N GLU A 49 -8.79 -9.22 -14.94
CA GLU A 49 -9.21 -10.60 -14.63
C GLU A 49 -8.79 -11.58 -15.72
N ILE A 50 -8.98 -11.20 -17.00
CA ILE A 50 -8.59 -12.00 -18.16
C ILE A 50 -7.08 -12.25 -18.17
N LEU A 51 -6.27 -11.22 -17.97
CA LEU A 51 -4.81 -11.30 -18.10
C LEU A 51 -4.11 -11.86 -16.86
N LYS A 52 -4.76 -11.81 -15.68
CA LYS A 52 -4.19 -12.16 -14.38
C LYS A 52 -3.43 -13.49 -14.42
N SER A 53 -4.09 -14.56 -14.83
CA SER A 53 -3.54 -15.92 -14.79
C SER A 53 -2.24 -16.09 -15.60
N SER A 54 -2.06 -15.28 -16.66
CA SER A 54 -0.93 -15.39 -17.58
C SER A 54 0.22 -14.42 -17.30
N GLN A 55 -0.03 -13.36 -16.52
CA GLN A 55 0.90 -12.23 -16.37
C GLN A 55 1.14 -11.78 -14.93
N ILE A 56 0.51 -12.41 -13.93
CA ILE A 56 0.71 -12.10 -12.50
C ILE A 56 2.19 -12.18 -12.09
N GLN A 57 2.59 -11.32 -11.15
CA GLN A 57 3.94 -11.24 -10.56
C GLN A 57 5.07 -10.88 -11.54
N LYS A 58 4.78 -10.66 -12.82
CA LYS A 58 5.76 -10.10 -13.77
C LYS A 58 6.14 -8.68 -13.35
N GLN A 59 7.35 -8.28 -13.68
CA GLN A 59 7.89 -6.95 -13.37
C GLN A 59 8.38 -6.25 -14.64
N ASN A 60 8.17 -4.94 -14.71
CA ASN A 60 8.76 -4.11 -15.77
C ASN A 60 10.24 -3.79 -15.47
N LYS A 61 10.89 -2.99 -16.32
CA LYS A 61 12.32 -2.65 -16.17
C LYS A 61 12.66 -1.95 -14.85
N ASN A 62 11.68 -1.34 -14.19
CA ASN A 62 11.83 -0.66 -12.90
C ASN A 62 11.40 -1.56 -11.72
N GLY A 63 11.09 -2.82 -11.96
CA GLY A 63 10.57 -3.74 -10.94
C GLY A 63 9.10 -3.53 -10.60
N PHE A 64 8.37 -2.69 -11.34
CA PHE A 64 6.97 -2.38 -11.05
C PHE A 64 6.07 -3.55 -11.43
N THR A 65 5.11 -3.88 -10.57
CA THR A 65 4.11 -4.93 -10.78
C THR A 65 2.74 -4.32 -11.14
N ALA A 66 1.78 -5.17 -11.51
CA ALA A 66 0.42 -4.71 -11.81
C ALA A 66 -0.30 -4.17 -10.55
N LEU A 67 -0.07 -4.78 -9.39
CA LEU A 67 -0.58 -4.29 -8.10
C LEU A 67 -0.06 -2.88 -7.78
N MET A 68 1.22 -2.60 -8.05
CA MET A 68 1.78 -1.24 -7.85
C MET A 68 1.16 -0.23 -8.81
N SER A 69 0.91 -0.63 -10.06
CA SER A 69 0.19 0.20 -11.04
C SER A 69 -1.26 0.50 -10.64
N ALA A 70 -1.98 -0.47 -10.06
CA ALA A 70 -3.34 -0.25 -9.54
C ALA A 70 -3.34 0.63 -8.29
N ALA A 71 -2.35 0.44 -7.41
CA ALA A 71 -2.21 1.21 -6.19
C ALA A 71 -1.85 2.68 -6.47
N SER A 72 -1.05 2.96 -7.51
CA SER A 72 -0.67 4.33 -7.91
C SER A 72 -1.83 5.13 -8.51
N THR A 73 -2.89 4.47 -8.98
CA THR A 73 -4.13 5.11 -9.44
C THR A 73 -5.26 5.03 -8.42
N GLY A 74 -5.02 4.39 -7.27
CA GLY A 74 -6.00 4.28 -6.20
C GLY A 74 -7.18 3.34 -6.48
N ASN A 75 -7.07 2.46 -7.48
CA ASN A 75 -8.15 1.56 -7.87
C ASN A 75 -8.27 0.36 -6.92
N ASP A 76 -9.11 0.49 -5.88
CA ASP A 76 -9.23 -0.50 -4.82
C ASP A 76 -9.81 -1.84 -5.28
N GLN A 77 -10.60 -1.85 -6.36
CA GLN A 77 -11.16 -3.10 -6.91
C GLN A 77 -10.07 -3.95 -7.57
N ILE A 78 -9.23 -3.33 -8.39
CA ILE A 78 -8.10 -4.03 -9.01
C ILE A 78 -7.05 -4.42 -7.96
N VAL A 79 -6.83 -3.59 -6.94
CA VAL A 79 -5.96 -3.95 -5.81
C VAL A 79 -6.45 -5.23 -5.11
N LYS A 80 -7.77 -5.39 -4.89
CA LYS A 80 -8.33 -6.64 -4.33
C LYS A 80 -8.04 -7.85 -5.21
N ILE A 81 -8.17 -7.70 -6.53
CA ILE A 81 -7.91 -8.78 -7.49
C ILE A 81 -6.43 -9.20 -7.48
N LEU A 82 -5.51 -8.27 -7.25
CA LEU A 82 -4.06 -8.46 -7.38
C LEU A 82 -3.33 -8.66 -6.05
N LEU A 83 -4.03 -8.99 -4.95
CA LEU A 83 -3.40 -9.18 -3.63
C LEU A 83 -2.36 -10.31 -3.55
N ASP A 84 -2.29 -11.17 -4.57
CA ASP A 84 -1.26 -12.21 -4.69
C ASP A 84 0.15 -11.63 -4.91
N GLU A 85 0.25 -10.36 -5.34
CA GLU A 85 1.53 -9.65 -5.57
C GLU A 85 2.02 -8.89 -4.33
N VAL A 86 1.30 -8.95 -3.21
CA VAL A 86 1.68 -8.23 -1.98
C VAL A 86 3.08 -8.65 -1.51
N ASN A 87 3.86 -7.67 -1.06
CA ASN A 87 5.28 -7.74 -0.69
C ASN A 87 6.29 -7.76 -1.84
N LEU A 88 5.87 -7.87 -3.10
CA LEU A 88 6.77 -7.62 -4.23
C LEU A 88 7.26 -6.17 -4.18
N ARG A 89 8.48 -5.95 -4.67
CA ARG A 89 9.15 -4.64 -4.59
C ARG A 89 9.71 -4.23 -5.92
N ALA A 90 9.53 -2.95 -6.24
CA ALA A 90 10.24 -2.30 -7.34
C ALA A 90 11.74 -2.29 -7.08
N SER A 91 12.54 -2.00 -8.11
CA SER A 91 14.01 -2.00 -8.03
C SER A 91 14.55 -1.05 -6.96
N ASN A 92 13.82 0.04 -6.67
CA ASN A 92 14.17 0.99 -5.60
C ASN A 92 13.58 0.62 -4.22
N GLY A 93 12.98 -0.56 -4.07
CA GLY A 93 12.32 -1.02 -2.86
C GLY A 93 10.90 -0.48 -2.64
N THR A 94 10.31 0.23 -3.61
CA THR A 94 8.92 0.73 -3.52
C THR A 94 7.94 -0.44 -3.49
N THR A 95 6.91 -0.32 -2.67
CA THR A 95 5.83 -1.30 -2.45
C THR A 95 4.50 -0.73 -2.94
N ALA A 96 3.48 -1.57 -3.13
CA ALA A 96 2.16 -1.11 -3.53
C ALA A 96 1.55 -0.15 -2.50
N LEU A 97 1.76 -0.41 -1.20
CA LEU A 97 1.28 0.46 -0.13
C LEU A 97 1.92 1.85 -0.19
N MET A 98 3.20 1.95 -0.58
CA MET A 98 3.85 3.25 -0.78
C MET A 98 3.20 4.03 -1.93
N CYS A 99 2.87 3.37 -3.04
CA CYS A 99 2.15 3.99 -4.16
C CYS A 99 0.76 4.48 -3.74
N ALA A 100 -0.01 3.64 -3.04
CA ALA A 100 -1.33 4.02 -2.51
C ALA A 100 -1.26 5.18 -1.50
N ALA A 101 -0.22 5.20 -0.67
CA ALA A 101 -0.04 6.25 0.32
C ALA A 101 0.39 7.58 -0.27
N GLN A 102 1.15 7.57 -1.37
CA GLN A 102 1.53 8.78 -2.09
C GLN A 102 0.30 9.50 -2.66
N ILE A 103 -0.68 8.76 -3.17
CA ILE A 103 -1.93 9.34 -3.72
C ILE A 103 -3.05 9.47 -2.68
N GLY A 104 -2.85 8.99 -1.46
CA GLY A 104 -3.80 9.14 -0.36
C GLY A 104 -5.00 8.19 -0.40
N SER A 105 -4.93 7.07 -1.13
CA SER A 105 -6.04 6.12 -1.20
C SER A 105 -6.14 5.28 0.06
N VAL A 106 -7.03 5.72 0.95
CA VAL A 106 -7.33 5.04 2.22
C VAL A 106 -7.75 3.58 1.99
N LYS A 107 -8.61 3.32 1.00
CA LYS A 107 -9.12 1.97 0.71
C LYS A 107 -7.99 1.03 0.26
N CYS A 108 -7.12 1.48 -0.66
CA CYS A 108 -5.98 0.68 -1.09
C CYS A 108 -5.02 0.41 0.08
N CYS A 109 -4.74 1.41 0.91
CA CYS A 109 -3.90 1.23 2.09
C CYS A 109 -4.49 0.22 3.10
N GLN A 110 -5.81 0.22 3.29
CA GLN A 110 -6.51 -0.75 4.13
C GLN A 110 -6.41 -2.19 3.57
N LEU A 111 -6.34 -2.37 2.26
CA LEU A 111 -6.15 -3.68 1.64
C LEU A 111 -4.69 -4.17 1.75
N LEU A 112 -3.74 -3.23 1.79
CA LEU A 112 -2.29 -3.48 1.72
C LEU A 112 -1.59 -3.45 3.09
N GLN A 113 -2.32 -3.69 4.18
CA GLN A 113 -1.80 -3.60 5.56
C GLN A 113 -0.57 -4.48 5.85
N LYS A 114 -0.39 -5.57 5.08
CA LYS A 114 0.76 -6.47 5.22
C LYS A 114 2.10 -5.78 4.93
N GLU A 115 2.10 -4.69 4.17
CA GLU A 115 3.30 -3.94 3.77
C GLU A 115 3.63 -2.77 4.74
N ILE A 116 2.84 -2.62 5.79
CA ILE A 116 3.03 -1.54 6.77
C ILE A 116 4.42 -1.65 7.44
N GLY A 117 5.12 -0.51 7.47
CA GLY A 117 6.46 -0.42 8.06
C GLY A 117 7.60 -0.88 7.15
N LEU A 118 7.31 -1.39 5.95
CA LEU A 118 8.34 -1.65 4.95
C LEU A 118 9.00 -0.33 4.51
N LYS A 119 10.29 -0.40 4.22
CA LYS A 119 11.12 0.73 3.79
C LYS A 119 11.66 0.46 2.39
N ASN A 120 11.67 1.49 1.55
CA ASN A 120 12.39 1.46 0.30
C ASN A 120 13.89 1.67 0.54
N LEU A 121 14.72 1.70 -0.52
CA LEU A 121 16.17 1.83 -0.41
C LEU A 121 16.61 3.18 0.22
N ASN A 122 15.76 4.20 0.17
CA ASN A 122 16.00 5.50 0.78
C ASN A 122 15.51 5.56 2.25
N GLY A 123 15.06 4.44 2.82
CA GLY A 123 14.49 4.40 4.17
C GLY A 123 13.07 4.99 4.28
N VAL A 124 12.45 5.35 3.16
CA VAL A 124 11.11 5.95 3.10
C VAL A 124 10.05 4.86 3.29
N THR A 125 9.04 5.15 4.09
CA THR A 125 7.88 4.26 4.37
C THR A 125 6.63 4.85 3.74
N ALA A 126 5.56 4.07 3.65
CA ALA A 126 4.24 4.59 3.25
C ALA A 126 3.76 5.75 4.15
N LEU A 127 4.08 5.72 5.46
CA LEU A 127 3.75 6.81 6.38
C LEU A 127 4.49 8.11 6.03
N HIS A 128 5.78 8.02 5.69
CA HIS A 128 6.56 9.19 5.27
C HIS A 128 5.96 9.84 4.01
N LEU A 129 5.50 9.03 3.05
CA LEU A 129 4.85 9.53 1.84
C LEU A 129 3.50 10.18 2.15
N ALA A 130 2.66 9.56 3.00
CA ALA A 130 1.38 10.14 3.42
C ALA A 130 1.56 11.48 4.15
N MET A 131 2.60 11.60 4.98
CA MET A 131 2.97 12.85 5.67
C MET A 131 3.44 13.93 4.68
N ALA A 132 4.33 13.57 3.76
CA ALA A 132 4.86 14.51 2.77
C ALA A 132 3.78 15.08 1.84
N GLN A 133 2.70 14.32 1.62
CA GLN A 133 1.59 14.71 0.75
C GLN A 133 0.38 15.28 1.53
N GLY A 134 0.45 15.39 2.86
CA GLY A 134 -0.62 15.96 3.68
C GLY A 134 -1.88 15.10 3.81
N HIS A 135 -1.78 13.77 3.63
CA HIS A 135 -2.95 12.87 3.67
C HIS A 135 -3.38 12.55 5.11
N HIS A 136 -3.90 13.54 5.84
CA HIS A 136 -4.19 13.47 7.28
C HIS A 136 -5.04 12.25 7.70
N CYS A 137 -6.09 11.91 6.94
CA CYS A 137 -6.93 10.74 7.22
C CYS A 137 -6.12 9.44 7.19
N LEU A 138 -5.23 9.30 6.21
CA LEU A 138 -4.40 8.12 6.04
C LEU A 138 -3.29 8.04 7.10
N ILE A 139 -2.71 9.18 7.49
CA ILE A 139 -1.68 9.25 8.53
C ILE A 139 -2.18 8.63 9.84
N ASN A 140 -3.40 8.99 10.26
CA ASN A 140 -4.00 8.45 11.48
C ASN A 140 -4.16 6.93 11.41
N ILE A 141 -4.65 6.42 10.28
CA ILE A 141 -4.84 4.97 10.06
C ILE A 141 -3.49 4.23 10.09
N LEU A 142 -2.48 4.73 9.37
CA LEU A 142 -1.18 4.08 9.29
C LEU A 142 -0.44 4.06 10.64
N ILE A 143 -0.59 5.10 11.46
CA ILE A 143 0.01 5.15 12.81
C ILE A 143 -0.63 4.10 13.72
N ASP A 144 -1.95 4.02 13.72
CA ASP A 144 -2.68 3.07 14.57
C ASP A 144 -2.29 1.63 14.24
N GLU A 145 -2.25 1.29 12.95
CA GLU A 145 -1.85 -0.03 12.48
C GLU A 145 -0.37 -0.34 12.79
N LEU A 146 0.54 0.62 12.64
CA LEU A 146 1.94 0.45 13.01
C LEU A 146 2.12 0.13 14.50
N GLU A 147 1.36 0.80 15.38
CA GLU A 147 1.42 0.55 16.82
C GLU A 147 0.79 -0.80 17.21
N ILE A 148 -0.29 -1.22 16.53
CA ILE A 148 -0.87 -2.56 16.68
C ILE A 148 0.19 -3.62 16.33
N GLN A 149 0.86 -3.51 15.18
CA GLN A 149 1.88 -4.47 14.76
C GLN A 149 3.07 -4.55 15.73
N LYS A 150 3.50 -3.42 16.31
CA LYS A 150 4.55 -3.40 17.36
C LYS A 150 4.10 -4.09 18.64
N LYS A 151 2.83 -3.97 19.04
CA LYS A 151 2.27 -4.64 20.23
C LYS A 151 2.16 -6.15 20.02
N HIS A 152 1.73 -6.60 18.85
CA HIS A 152 1.67 -8.04 18.51
C HIS A 152 3.05 -8.71 18.53
N LYS A 153 4.10 -8.01 18.07
CA LYS A 153 5.50 -8.51 18.14
C LYS A 153 6.06 -8.58 19.58
N LYS A 154 5.43 -7.96 20.58
CA LYS A 154 5.93 -7.85 21.97
C LYS A 154 5.31 -8.83 22.98
N LYS A 155 4.37 -9.72 22.62
CA LYS A 155 3.90 -10.80 23.50
C LYS A 155 4.83 -12.03 23.43
N PRO A 156 5.13 -12.71 24.56
CA PRO A 156 6.52 -12.97 24.96
C PRO A 156 7.00 -14.42 24.77
N LYS A 157 8.31 -14.59 24.49
CA LYS A 157 9.03 -15.87 24.66
C LYS A 157 9.41 -16.08 26.14
N ASN A 158 8.67 -17.01 26.76
CA ASN A 158 8.95 -17.89 27.89
C ASN A 158 9.62 -17.43 29.21
N GLN A 159 8.82 -17.64 30.25
CA GLN A 159 9.10 -18.09 31.63
C GLN A 159 10.46 -18.78 31.86
N LYS A 160 11.11 -18.40 32.97
CA LYS A 160 11.68 -19.33 33.96
C LYS A 160 11.67 -18.70 35.36
N THR A 161 10.84 -19.30 36.22
CA THR A 161 11.00 -19.53 37.68
C THR A 161 11.43 -18.37 38.59
N LYS A 162 10.55 -17.97 39.53
CA LYS A 162 10.55 -18.47 40.92
C LYS A 162 9.38 -17.86 41.72
N ASN A 163 8.83 -18.70 42.58
CA ASN A 163 7.72 -18.48 43.51
C ASN A 163 8.02 -17.34 44.50
N THR A 164 6.98 -16.63 44.95
CA THR A 164 6.59 -16.47 46.37
C THR A 164 5.36 -15.54 46.55
N THR A 165 4.32 -16.11 47.16
CA THR A 165 3.44 -15.58 48.23
C THR A 165 2.66 -14.24 48.10
N THR A 166 1.32 -14.40 48.19
CA THR A 166 0.33 -13.62 48.99
C THR A 166 0.13 -12.11 48.77
N THR A 167 -1.04 -11.71 48.27
CA THR A 167 -2.23 -11.29 49.07
C THR A 167 -3.28 -10.58 48.20
N ASN A 168 -4.54 -10.82 48.56
CA ASN A 168 -5.77 -10.26 48.00
C ASN A 168 -5.83 -8.73 48.05
N LYS A 169 -6.30 -8.10 46.96
CA LYS A 169 -7.31 -7.02 47.04
C LYS A 169 -8.03 -6.86 45.70
N LYS A 170 -9.34 -7.09 45.75
CA LYS A 170 -10.33 -6.76 44.73
C LYS A 170 -10.11 -5.33 44.22
N ASN A 171 -10.02 -5.12 42.91
CA ASN A 171 -10.49 -3.86 42.34
C ASN A 171 -11.02 -4.02 40.91
N LYS A 172 -12.16 -3.36 40.71
CA LYS A 172 -13.09 -3.49 39.59
C LYS A 172 -12.44 -3.13 38.26
N LYS A 173 -12.84 -3.88 37.22
CA LYS A 173 -12.61 -3.60 35.80
C LYS A 173 -12.94 -2.14 35.49
N ASN A 174 -12.02 -1.43 34.82
CA ASN A 174 -12.34 -0.18 34.13
C ASN A 174 -11.78 -0.25 32.69
N PRO A 175 -12.62 -0.28 31.64
CA PRO A 175 -12.18 -0.43 30.26
C PRO A 175 -11.95 0.95 29.63
N ASN A 176 -10.86 1.63 29.96
CA ASN A 176 -10.33 2.72 29.13
C ASN A 176 -8.93 3.13 29.62
N GLN A 177 -7.88 2.59 29.00
CA GLN A 177 -6.55 3.17 29.12
C GLN A 177 -6.03 3.48 27.71
N ASN A 178 -6.39 4.69 27.24
CA ASN A 178 -5.69 5.38 26.17
C ASN A 178 -4.22 5.53 26.57
N HIS A 179 -3.34 4.95 25.77
CA HIS A 179 -1.94 4.75 26.11
C HIS A 179 -1.17 6.10 26.01
N PRO A 180 -0.36 6.51 27.01
CA PRO A 180 0.35 7.81 27.01
C PRO A 180 1.23 8.05 25.77
N THR A 181 1.76 6.97 25.20
CA THR A 181 2.60 6.97 24.00
C THR A 181 1.83 7.26 22.70
N GLN A 182 0.55 6.84 22.63
CA GLN A 182 -0.34 7.15 21.49
C GLN A 182 -0.65 8.64 21.46
N ASN A 183 -0.93 9.24 22.62
CA ASN A 183 -1.16 10.68 22.74
C ASN A 183 0.10 11.49 22.41
N LYS A 184 1.30 11.02 22.77
CA LYS A 184 2.55 11.77 22.53
C LYS A 184 2.93 11.84 21.05
N LEU A 185 2.75 10.76 20.29
CA LEU A 185 3.00 10.75 18.85
C LEU A 185 1.90 11.54 18.11
N ARG A 186 0.62 11.29 18.42
CA ARG A 186 -0.51 12.05 17.85
C ARG A 186 -0.40 13.56 18.14
N HIS A 187 -0.02 13.97 19.35
CA HIS A 187 0.22 15.38 19.68
C HIS A 187 1.42 15.97 18.95
N ARG A 188 2.55 15.26 18.82
CA ARG A 188 3.70 15.77 18.05
C ARG A 188 3.33 16.04 16.60
N ILE A 189 2.47 15.21 16.01
CA ILE A 189 2.07 15.38 14.62
C ILE A 189 0.99 16.46 14.49
N ALA A 190 0.04 16.55 15.43
CA ALA A 190 -0.92 17.66 15.51
C ALA A 190 -0.19 19.02 15.56
N ASN A 191 0.83 19.13 16.42
CA ASN A 191 1.65 20.34 16.52
C ASN A 191 2.51 20.60 15.27
N MET A 192 2.87 19.58 14.48
CA MET A 192 3.56 19.77 13.19
C MET A 192 2.64 20.33 12.09
N PHE A 193 1.32 20.18 12.24
CA PHE A 193 0.35 20.70 11.27
C PHE A 193 -0.16 22.10 11.59
N ASP A 194 -0.12 22.50 12.86
CA ASP A 194 -0.44 23.88 13.28
C ASP A 194 0.61 24.89 12.75
N ASP A 195 1.88 24.48 12.58
CA ASP A 195 2.93 25.33 12.00
C ASP A 195 2.86 25.47 10.46
N CYS A 196 2.13 24.60 9.75
CA CYS A 196 2.02 24.66 8.28
C CYS A 196 0.89 25.60 7.79
N GLY A 197 0.06 26.10 8.71
CA GLY A 197 -1.02 27.06 8.42
C GLY A 197 -0.55 28.50 8.16
N ASN A 198 0.76 28.77 8.16
CA ASN A 198 1.28 30.14 8.11
C ASN A 198 2.42 30.40 7.10
N GLN A 199 2.59 29.55 6.08
CA GLN A 199 3.44 29.89 4.93
C GLN A 199 2.67 29.72 3.61
N GLN A 200 1.95 30.81 3.28
CA GLN A 200 1.70 31.42 1.96
C GLN A 200 2.10 30.60 0.72
N LEU A 201 1.13 30.34 -0.18
CA LEU A 201 0.88 31.19 -1.36
C LEU A 201 2.12 31.39 -2.23
N ILE A 202 2.32 30.51 -3.22
CA ILE A 202 2.79 30.93 -4.54
C ILE A 202 1.92 30.19 -5.57
N GLN A 203 0.89 30.89 -6.05
CA GLN A 203 0.43 30.72 -7.42
C GLN A 203 1.60 31.09 -8.34
N VAL A 204 1.95 30.26 -9.30
CA VAL A 204 2.26 30.74 -10.65
C VAL A 204 1.79 29.68 -11.64
N TYR A 205 1.07 30.17 -12.65
CA TYR A 205 0.81 29.51 -13.93
C TYR A 205 2.11 29.13 -14.65
#